data_AF-A0A933U228-F1
#
_entry.id   AF-A0A933U228-F1
#
_cell.length_a   1.000
_cell.length_b   1.000
_cell.length_c   1.000
_cell.angle_alpha   90.00
_cell.angle_beta   90.00
_cell.angle_gamma   90.00
#
_symmetry.space_group_name_H-M   'P 1'
#
loop_
_entity.id
_entity.type
_entity.pdbx_description
1 polymer ?
#
loop_
_entity_poly.entity_id
_entity_poly.type
_entity_poly.pdbx_seq_one_letter_code
_entity_poly.pdbx_strand_id
1 'polypeptide(L)' 'MILEPNYVEARLHCDGGPRMEENNALQKKMTDIAGQPVYVIWEPVDEKKLGEANGRVFEKDFIEFLKKPLKK' A
#
# COMPACT_ATOMS: atom_id res chain seq x y z
N MET A 1 1.78 5.78 -16.81
CA MET A 1 0.99 4.98 -15.85
C MET A 1 -0.47 5.33 -16.10
N ILE A 2 -1.29 4.39 -16.59
CA ILE A 2 -2.73 4.61 -16.76
C ILE A 2 -3.38 4.03 -15.51
N LEU A 3 -3.76 4.89 -14.56
CA LEU A 3 -4.64 4.48 -13.46
C LEU A 3 -6.02 4.27 -14.06
N GLU A 4 -6.58 3.08 -13.91
CA GLU A 4 -7.95 2.82 -14.37
C GLU A 4 -8.94 3.70 -13.60
N PRO A 5 -10.09 4.08 -14.22
CA PRO A 5 -11.13 4.82 -13.53
C PRO A 5 -11.50 4.06 -12.25
N ASN A 6 -11.49 4.75 -11.11
CA ASN A 6 -11.86 4.29 -9.75
C ASN A 6 -10.73 3.72 -8.85
N TYR A 7 -9.45 3.79 -9.24
CA TYR A 7 -8.34 3.51 -8.30
C TYR A 7 -7.71 4.80 -7.77
N VAL A 8 -7.74 4.98 -6.45
CA VAL A 8 -7.02 6.06 -5.76
C VAL A 8 -5.69 5.50 -5.24
N GLU A 9 -4.57 6.10 -5.65
CA GLU A 9 -3.28 5.86 -5.01
C GLU A 9 -3.13 6.79 -3.81
N ALA A 10 -3.13 6.23 -2.60
CA ALA A 10 -2.81 6.96 -1.38
C ALA A 10 -1.47 6.46 -0.83
N ARG A 11 -0.49 7.35 -0.66
CA ARG A 11 0.81 7.05 -0.05
C ARG A 11 0.83 7.60 1.37
N LEU A 12 0.84 6.72 2.37
CA LEU A 12 1.03 7.11 3.75
C LEU A 12 2.53 7.09 4.06
N HIS A 13 3.11 8.27 4.22
CA HIS A 13 4.48 8.43 4.73
C HIS A 13 4.44 8.38 6.26
N CYS A 14 4.99 7.31 6.82
CA CYS A 14 5.08 7.07 8.27
C CYS A 14 6.51 7.34 8.79
N ASP A 15 7.40 7.89 7.96
CA ASP A 15 8.82 8.16 8.22
C ASP A 15 9.11 9.60 8.68
N GLY A 16 8.08 10.41 8.98
CA GLY A 16 8.27 11.77 9.50
C GLY A 16 6.99 12.49 9.97
N GLY A 17 7.17 13.68 10.53
CA GLY A 17 6.09 14.56 10.97
C GLY A 17 5.66 14.40 12.44
N PRO A 18 4.74 15.27 12.92
CA PRO A 18 4.40 15.38 14.35
C PRO A 18 3.63 14.18 14.92
N ARG A 19 3.13 13.28 14.07
CA ARG A 19 2.37 12.07 14.46
C ARG A 19 3.04 10.77 14.03
N MET A 20 4.36 10.79 13.84
CA MET A 20 5.13 9.63 13.36
C MET A 20 4.91 8.37 14.22
N GLU A 21 4.88 8.49 15.55
CA GLU A 21 4.67 7.35 16.45
C GLU A 21 3.27 6.73 16.31
N GLU A 22 2.23 7.57 16.25
CA GLU A 22 0.85 7.13 16.02
C GLU A 22 0.70 6.42 14.67
N ASN A 23 1.30 6.99 13.63
CA ASN A 23 1.30 6.42 12.28
C ASN A 23 2.01 5.07 12.24
N ASN A 24 3.16 4.93 12.92
CA ASN A 24 3.89 3.67 13.04
C ASN A 24 3.11 2.61 13.80
N ALA A 25 2.43 2.99 14.89
CA ALA A 25 1.57 2.08 15.65
C ALA A 25 0.37 1.60 14.83
N LEU A 26 -0.28 2.51 14.09
CA LEU A 26 -1.39 2.18 13.20
C LEU A 26 -0.93 1.27 12.05
N GLN A 27 0.21 1.58 11.42
CA GLN A 27 0.83 0.74 10.41
C GLN A 27 1.08 -0.66 10.95
N LYS A 28 1.78 -0.79 12.09
CA LYS A 28 2.05 -2.09 12.71
C LYS A 28 0.75 -2.86 13.00
N LYS A 29 -0.30 -2.20 13.49
CA LYS A 29 -1.59 -2.83 13.75
C LYS A 29 -2.27 -3.36 12.47
N MET A 30 -2.17 -2.61 11.37
CA MET A 30 -2.90 -2.89 10.13
C MET A 30 -2.16 -3.84 9.19
N THR A 31 -0.83 -3.85 9.24
CA THR A 31 0.03 -4.60 8.32
C THR A 31 0.87 -5.67 9.00
N ASP A 32 1.02 -5.62 10.33
CA ASP A 32 1.94 -6.47 11.12
C ASP A 32 3.42 -6.35 10.70
N ILE A 33 3.79 -5.24 10.06
CA ILE A 33 5.12 -5.04 9.49
C ILE A 33 5.81 -3.83 10.12
N ALA A 34 7.03 -4.06 10.61
CA ALA A 34 7.89 -3.02 11.19
C ALA A 34 8.72 -2.26 10.15
N GLY A 35 8.89 -2.80 8.94
CA GLY A 35 9.67 -2.20 7.86
C GLY A 35 8.86 -1.26 6.97
N GLN A 36 9.48 -0.18 6.50
CA GLN A 36 8.91 0.73 5.51
C GLN A 36 9.72 0.67 4.20
N PRO A 37 9.11 0.96 3.03
CA PRO A 37 7.69 1.21 2.80
C PRO A 37 6.84 -0.08 2.75
N VAL A 38 5.52 0.05 2.94
CA VAL A 38 4.52 -1.01 2.73
C VAL A 38 3.52 -0.53 1.69
N TYR A 39 3.28 -1.34 0.66
CA TYR A 39 2.33 -1.08 -0.40
C TYR A 39 1.14 -2.04 -0.27
N VAL A 40 -0.08 -1.53 -0.27
CA VAL A 40 -1.29 -2.34 -0.12
C VAL A 40 -2.31 -1.96 -1.18
N ILE A 41 -2.98 -2.94 -1.77
CA ILE A 41 -4.13 -2.74 -2.66
C ILE A 41 -5.38 -3.13 -1.88
N TRP A 42 -6.32 -2.21 -1.78
CA TRP A 42 -7.63 -2.41 -1.15
C TRP A 42 -8.75 -2.26 -2.17
N GLU A 43 -9.73 -3.16 -2.08
CA GLU A 43 -11.03 -3.00 -2.73
C GLU A 43 -11.88 -2.09 -1.83
N PRO A 44 -12.40 -0.95 -2.35
CA PRO A 44 -13.03 0.08 -1.52
C PRO A 44 -14.48 -0.22 -1.13
N VAL A 45 -15.18 -1.13 -1.80
CA VAL A 45 -16.61 -1.42 -1.59
C VAL A 45 -16.80 -2.47 -0.49
N ASP A 46 -16.01 -3.54 -0.57
CA ASP A 46 -16.01 -4.69 0.33
C ASP A 46 -14.94 -4.56 1.43
N GLU A 47 -14.20 -3.45 1.45
CA GLU A 47 -13.07 -3.20 2.36
C GLU A 47 -12.12 -4.41 2.45
N LYS A 48 -11.72 -4.95 1.29
CA LYS A 48 -10.94 -6.18 1.20
C LYS A 48 -9.51 -5.93 0.73
N LYS A 49 -8.52 -6.49 1.44
CA LYS A 49 -7.11 -6.49 1.00
C LYS A 49 -6.93 -7.42 -0.21
N LEU A 50 -6.55 -6.86 -1.35
CA LEU A 50 -6.30 -7.58 -2.62
C LEU A 50 -4.83 -7.96 -2.79
N GLY A 51 -3.90 -7.24 -2.16
CA GLY A 51 -2.47 -7.52 -2.24
C GLY A 51 -1.62 -6.64 -1.33
N GLU A 52 -0.42 -7.11 -1.02
CA GLU A 52 0.57 -6.42 -0.20
C GLU A 52 1.98 -6.64 -0.76
N ALA A 53 2.85 -5.63 -0.67
CA ALA A 53 4.28 -5.71 -0.97
C ALA A 53 5.09 -4.89 0.05
N ASN A 54 6.19 -5.46 0.52
CA ASN A 54 6.95 -4.95 1.67
C ASN A 54 8.38 -4.58 1.28
N GLY A 55 8.87 -3.48 1.85
CA GLY A 55 10.21 -2.96 1.57
C GLY A 55 10.29 -2.21 0.25
N ARG A 56 11.51 -1.85 -0.15
CA ARG A 56 11.73 -1.11 -1.40
C ARG A 56 11.31 -1.97 -2.59
N VAL A 57 10.30 -1.51 -3.34
CA VAL A 57 9.86 -2.11 -4.59
C VAL A 57 10.41 -1.28 -5.75
N PHE A 58 11.06 -1.92 -6.73
CA PHE A 58 11.48 -1.23 -7.95
C PHE A 58 10.28 -0.97 -8.85
N GLU A 59 10.35 0.08 -9.67
CA GLU A 59 9.23 0.54 -10.51
C GLU A 59 8.59 -0.59 -11.33
N LYS A 60 9.40 -1.45 -11.96
CA LYS A 60 8.90 -2.60 -12.73
C LYS A 60 8.06 -3.57 -11.88
N ASP A 61 8.50 -3.83 -10.65
CA ASP A 61 7.89 -4.79 -9.74
C ASP A 61 6.63 -4.17 -9.09
N PHE A 62 6.64 -2.83 -8.92
CA PHE A 62 5.49 -2.07 -8.46
C PHE A 62 4.37 -2.05 -9.50
N ILE A 63 4.71 -1.85 -10.78
CA ILE A 63 3.74 -1.92 -11.88
C ILE A 63 3.12 -3.32 -11.98
N GLU A 64 3.91 -4.39 -11.84
CA GLU A 64 3.37 -5.75 -11.83
C GLU A 64 2.53 -6.03 -10.58
N PHE A 65 2.90 -5.48 -9.42
CA PHE A 65 2.09 -5.54 -8.21
C PHE A 65 0.70 -4.93 -8.42
N LEU A 66 0.60 -3.75 -9.02
CA LEU A 66 -0.67 -3.08 -9.31
C LEU A 66 -1.56 -3.87 -10.28
N LYS A 67 -0.99 -4.72 -11.14
CA LYS A 67 -1.75 -5.55 -12.09
C LYS A 67 -2.25 -6.87 -11.50
N LYS A 68 -1.73 -7.33 -10.36
CA LYS A 68 -2.13 -8.62 -9.75
C LYS A 68 -3.65 -8.77 -9.57
N PRO A 69 -4.40 -7.76 -9.07
CA PRO A 69 -5.84 -7.89 -8.89
C PRO A 69 -6.64 -7.89 -10.21
N LEU A 70 -6.03 -7.43 -11.31
CA LEU A 70 -6.66 -7.29 -12.63
C LEU A 70 -6.50 -8.54 -13.50
N LYS A 71 -5.58 -9.46 -13.17
CA LYS A 71 -5.43 -10.75 -13.86
C LYS A 71 -6.56 -11.68 -13.44
N LYS A 72 -7.72 -11.58 -14.09
CA LYS A 72 -8.79 -12.60 -14.12
C LYS A 72 -8.62 -13.51 -15.31
#